data_AF-A0A2W0BJ23-F1
#
_entry.id   AF-A0A2W0BJ23-F1
#
_cell.length_a   1.000
_cell.length_b   1.000
_cell.length_c   1.000
_cell.angle_alpha   90.00
_cell.angle_beta   90.00
_cell.angle_gamma   90.00
#
_symmetry.space_group_name_H-M   'P 1'
#
loop_
_entity.id
_entity.type
_entity.pdbx_description
1 polymer ?
#
loop_
_entity_poly.entity_id
_entity_poly.type
_entity_poly.pdbx_seq_one_letter_code
_entity_poly.pdbx_strand_id
1 'polypeptide(L)' 'MCRNIKTLFNFDPPVTDDEVRAASLQFVRKISGFNKPSKAN' A
#
# COMPACT_ATOMS: atom_id res chain seq x y z
N MET A 1 -10.00 -9.92 1.21
CA MET A 1 -9.49 -10.20 2.58
C MET A 1 -8.70 -8.98 3.03
N CYS A 2 -9.31 -8.14 3.86
CA CYS A 2 -8.76 -6.83 4.23
C CYS A 2 -7.55 -6.99 5.15
N ARG A 3 -6.35 -7.13 4.58
CA ARG A 3 -5.10 -7.03 5.36
C ARG A 3 -4.98 -5.62 5.93
N ASN A 4 -4.37 -5.51 7.10
CA ASN A 4 -4.08 -4.22 7.70
C ASN A 4 -3.04 -3.49 6.83
N ILE A 5 -3.18 -2.18 6.68
CA ILE A 5 -2.21 -1.38 5.89
C ILE A 5 -0.89 -1.39 6.68
N LYS A 6 0.21 -1.77 6.03
CA LYS A 6 1.53 -1.76 6.66
C LYS A 6 1.93 -0.31 6.94
N THR A 7 2.08 0.06 8.20
CA THR A 7 2.60 1.36 8.61
C THR A 7 4.12 1.36 8.43
N LEU A 8 4.65 2.33 7.69
CA LEU A 8 6.06 2.40 7.25
C LEU A 8 6.81 3.52 7.97
N PHE A 9 6.88 3.48 9.30
CA PHE A 9 7.59 4.49 10.10
C PHE A 9 8.61 3.83 11.05
N ASN A 10 9.71 4.53 11.35
CA ASN A 10 10.75 4.10 12.29
C ASN A 10 11.41 2.74 11.97
N PHE A 11 11.66 2.44 10.69
CA PHE A 11 12.39 1.24 10.29
C PHE A 11 13.90 1.52 10.22
N ASP A 12 14.69 0.55 10.69
CA ASP A 12 16.11 0.43 10.43
C ASP A 12 16.38 -0.98 9.87
N PRO A 13 16.86 -1.11 8.62
CA PRO A 13 17.11 -0.06 7.63
C PRO A 13 15.83 0.63 7.13
N PRO A 14 15.94 1.83 6.53
CA PRO A 14 14.80 2.55 5.98
C PRO A 14 14.06 1.72 4.93
N VAL A 15 12.76 1.93 4.86
CA VAL A 15 11.85 1.22 3.95
C VAL A 15 12.25 1.48 2.50
N THR A 16 12.19 0.43 1.69
CA THR A 16 12.51 0.52 0.26
C THR A 16 11.36 1.10 -0.56
N ASP A 17 11.65 1.67 -1.73
CA ASP A 17 10.63 2.24 -2.62
C ASP A 17 9.56 1.23 -3.04
N ASP A 18 9.95 -0.04 -3.22
CA ASP A 18 9.02 -1.13 -3.54
C ASP A 18 8.02 -1.40 -2.40
N GLU A 19 8.48 -1.33 -1.15
CA GLU A 19 7.62 -1.47 0.02
C GLU A 19 6.67 -0.28 0.19
N VAL A 20 7.13 0.94 -0.10
CA VAL A 20 6.27 2.13 -0.13
C VAL A 20 5.19 1.97 -1.18
N ARG A 21 5.55 1.58 -2.40
CA ARG A 21 4.60 1.34 -3.50
C ARG A 21 3.59 0.25 -3.13
N ALA A 22 4.05 -0.84 -2.51
CA ALA A 22 3.18 -1.92 -2.07
C ALA A 22 2.18 -1.47 -0.99
N ALA A 23 2.62 -0.70 -0.01
CA ALA A 23 1.76 -0.16 1.05
C ALA A 23 0.72 0.83 0.49
N SER A 24 1.13 1.72 -0.40
CA SER A 24 0.22 2.65 -1.09
C SER A 24 -0.84 1.91 -1.92
N LEU A 25 -0.45 0.86 -2.66
CA LEU A 25 -1.41 0.05 -3.42
C LEU A 25 -2.41 -0.67 -2.50
N GLN A 26 -1.96 -1.15 -1.35
CA GLN A 26 -2.83 -1.74 -0.35
C GLN A 26 -3.81 -0.70 0.23
N PHE A 27 -3.35 0.52 0.52
CA PHE A 27 -4.18 1.63 0.97
C PHE A 27 -5.28 1.95 -0.05
N VAL A 28 -4.93 2.17 -1.31
CA VAL A 28 -5.88 2.48 -2.38
C VAL A 28 -6.91 1.36 -2.53
N ARG A 29 -6.50 0.09 -2.55
CA ARG A 29 -7.42 -1.05 -2.64
C ARG A 29 -8.37 -1.15 -1.44
N LYS A 30 -7.87 -0.89 -0.22
CA LYS A 30 -8.67 -0.96 1.00
C LYS A 30 -9.71 0.16 1.06
N ILE A 31 -9.32 1.38 0.72
CA ILE A 31 -10.22 2.55 0.78
C ILE A 31 -11.22 2.54 -0.37
N SER A 32 -10.76 2.23 -1.59
CA SER A 32 -11.63 2.26 -2.77
C SER A 32 -12.57 1.05 -2.88
N GLY A 33 -12.28 -0.06 -2.19
CA GLY A 33 -13.03 -1.32 -2.33
C GLY A 33 -12.79 -2.04 -3.67
N PHE A 34 -12.00 -1.46 -4.59
CA PHE A 34 -11.66 -2.06 -5.88
C PHE A 34 -10.35 -2.84 -5.79
N ASN A 35 -10.39 -4.14 -6.15
CA ASN A 35 -9.18 -4.95 -6.22
C ASN A 35 -8.31 -4.65 -7.47
N LYS A 36 -8.93 -4.09 -8.52
CA LYS A 36 -8.28 -3.62 -9.75
C LYS A 36 -8.57 -2.12 -9.91
N PRO A 37 -7.68 -1.23 -9.45
CA PRO A 37 -7.83 0.19 -9.76
C PRO A 37 -7.78 0.40 -11.28
N SER A 38 -8.55 1.36 -11.79
CA SER A 38 -8.52 1.68 -13.21
C SER A 38 -7.13 2.18 -13.61
N LYS A 39 -6.70 1.92 -14.86
CA LYS A 39 -5.39 2.33 -15.39
C LYS A 39 -5.08 3.83 -15.28
N ALA A 40 -6.10 4.65 -15.00
CA ALA A 40 -5.97 6.10 -14.87
C ALA A 40 -5.47 6.55 -13.48
N ASN A 41 -5.40 5.65 -12.48
CA ASN A 41 -4.90 5.93 -11.12
C ASN A 41 -3.51 5.35 -10.88
#